data_AF-A0A194Q9E4-F1
#
_entry.id   AF-A0A194Q9E4-F1
#
_cell.length_a   1.000
_cell.length_b   1.000
_cell.length_c   1.000
_cell.angle_alpha   90.00
_cell.angle_beta   90.00
_cell.angle_gamma   90.00
#
_symmetry.space_group_name_H-M   'P 1'
#
loop_
_entity.id
_entity.type
_entity.pdbx_description
1 polymer ?
#
loop_
_entity_poly.entity_id
_entity_poly.type
_entity_poly.pdbx_seq_one_letter_code
_entity_poly.pdbx_strand_id
1 'polypeptide(L)'
;MYFATIGRPGCITYNNTCVASCPEHMHRVDSECRPTPSQRTCDEPVAMPMGVICDWSRCDCDFPFVLHLPSGYCFAYEDCP
;
A
#
# COMPACT_ATOMS: atom_id res chain seq x y z
N MET A 1 8.13 -18.91 8.55
CA MET A 1 6.83 -18.23 8.35
C MET A 1 7.00 -16.82 8.89
N TYR A 2 7.26 -15.85 8.01
CA TYR A 2 7.52 -14.47 8.39
C TYR A 2 6.18 -13.79 8.63
N PHE A 3 5.77 -13.65 9.90
CA PHE A 3 4.62 -12.83 10.25
C PHE A 3 5.11 -11.38 10.34
N ALA A 4 5.13 -10.69 9.19
CA ALA A 4 5.25 -9.24 9.20
C ALA A 4 4.04 -8.69 9.97
N THR A 5 4.29 -7.99 11.08
CA THR A 5 3.25 -7.33 11.86
C THR A 5 2.87 -6.05 11.10
N ILE A 6 2.09 -6.20 10.03
CA ILE A 6 1.65 -5.10 9.19
C ILE A 6 0.32 -4.57 9.76
N GLY A 7 0.33 -3.34 10.26
CA GLY A 7 -0.87 -2.62 10.71
C GLY A 7 -1.45 -3.08 12.05
N ARG A 8 -2.09 -2.15 12.77
CA ARG A 8 -3.00 -2.49 13.88
C ARG A 8 -4.42 -2.57 13.33
N PRO A 9 -5.31 -3.40 13.91
CA PRO A 9 -6.74 -3.38 13.55
C PRO A 9 -7.31 -1.96 13.71
N GLY A 10 -7.97 -1.45 12.68
CA GLY A 10 -8.54 -0.09 12.67
C GLY A 10 -7.55 1.03 12.33
N CYS A 11 -6.35 0.69 11.86
CA CYS A 11 -5.28 1.61 11.52
C CYS A 11 -4.94 1.51 10.03
N ILE A 12 -4.78 2.65 9.35
CA ILE A 12 -4.36 2.66 7.95
C ILE A 12 -2.84 2.70 7.90
N THR A 13 -2.23 1.67 7.31
CA THR A 13 -0.78 1.55 7.19
C THR A 13 -0.28 2.44 6.04
N TYR A 14 0.64 3.35 6.33
CA TYR A 14 1.30 4.20 5.36
C TYR A 14 2.76 4.42 5.75
N ASN A 15 3.71 4.05 4.90
CA ASN A 15 5.16 4.20 5.14
C ASN A 15 5.61 3.72 6.54
N ASN A 16 5.21 2.50 6.94
CA ASN A 16 5.45 1.93 8.28
C ASN A 16 4.86 2.71 9.47
N THR A 17 3.98 3.68 9.20
CA THR A 17 3.27 4.46 10.21
C THR A 17 1.77 4.20 10.13
N CYS A 18 1.08 4.46 11.25
CA CYS A 18 -0.37 4.40 11.34
C CYS A 18 -0.93 5.80 11.12
N VAL A 19 -1.73 5.98 10.07
CA VAL A 19 -2.39 7.25 9.75
C VAL A 19 -3.91 7.12 9.88
N ALA A 20 -4.58 8.21 10.23
CA ALA A 20 -6.05 8.26 10.32
C ALA A 20 -6.72 8.41 8.94
N SER A 21 -6.02 9.07 8.01
CA SER A 21 -6.45 9.29 6.63
C SER A 21 -5.26 9.16 5.69
N CYS A 22 -5.51 8.71 4.47
CA CYS A 22 -4.46 8.64 3.46
C CYS A 22 -4.02 10.04 2.99
N PRO A 23 -2.75 10.20 2.58
CA PRO A 23 -2.26 11.41 1.93
C PRO A 23 -3.00 11.70 0.62
N GLU A 24 -2.80 12.88 0.05
CA GLU A 24 -3.32 13.20 -1.28
C GLU A 24 -2.88 12.17 -2.33
N HIS A 25 -3.79 11.87 -3.26
CA HIS A 25 -3.60 10.90 -4.35
C HIS A 25 -3.39 9.45 -3.90
N MET A 26 -3.82 9.12 -2.67
CA MET A 26 -3.91 7.76 -2.17
C MET A 26 -5.30 7.44 -1.67
N HIS A 27 -5.71 6.19 -1.84
CA HIS A 27 -6.96 5.67 -1.30
C HIS A 27 -6.68 4.60 -0.24
N ARG A 28 -7.60 4.52 0.72
CA ARG A 28 -7.60 3.42 1.69
C ARG A 28 -8.02 2.14 0.97
N VAL A 29 -7.19 1.11 1.08
CA VAL A 29 -7.51 -0.26 0.69
C VAL A 29 -7.68 -1.07 1.94
N ASP A 30 -8.84 -1.70 2.05
CA ASP A 30 -9.15 -2.68 3.09
C ASP A 30 -8.96 -4.08 2.53
N SER A 31 -8.33 -4.96 3.30
CA SER A 31 -8.07 -6.33 2.87
C SER A 31 -9.33 -7.20 2.88
N GLU A 32 -10.30 -6.89 3.74
CA GLU A 32 -11.58 -7.63 3.90
C GLU A 32 -11.44 -9.17 3.97
N CYS A 33 -10.32 -9.70 4.49
CA CYS A 33 -10.01 -11.14 4.43
C CYS A 33 -10.00 -11.72 3.00
N ARG A 34 -9.64 -10.90 2.00
CA ARG A 34 -9.50 -11.29 0.59
C ARG A 34 -8.02 -11.38 0.21
N PRO A 35 -7.69 -12.06 -0.91
CA PRO A 35 -6.36 -12.01 -1.49
C PRO A 35 -5.94 -10.55 -1.71
N THR A 36 -4.91 -10.14 -0.99
CA THR A 36 -4.45 -8.76 -0.95
C THR A 36 -3.30 -8.60 -1.95
N PRO A 37 -3.44 -7.74 -2.97
CA PRO A 37 -2.33 -7.43 -3.86
C PRO A 37 -1.24 -6.67 -3.11
N SER A 38 0.01 -6.72 -3.54
CA SER A 38 1.05 -5.80 -3.09
C SER A 38 0.80 -4.42 -3.68
N GLN A 39 1.31 -3.39 -3.01
CA GLN A 39 1.28 -2.04 -3.55
C GLN A 39 2.25 -1.97 -4.72
N ARG A 40 1.82 -1.34 -5.82
CA ARG A 40 2.69 -1.08 -6.97
C ARG A 40 3.66 0.03 -6.61
N THR A 41 4.95 -0.22 -6.77
CA THR A 41 6.02 0.73 -6.49
C THR A 41 6.79 1.06 -7.78
N CYS A 42 7.66 2.07 -7.74
CA CYS A 42 8.56 2.35 -8.85
C CYS A 42 9.50 1.16 -9.15
N ASP A 43 9.96 0.47 -8.11
CA ASP A 43 10.82 -0.72 -8.24
C ASP A 43 10.03 -1.96 -8.70
N GLU A 44 8.79 -2.10 -8.22
CA GLU A 44 7.88 -3.21 -8.51
C GLU A 44 6.54 -2.68 -9.04
N PRO A 45 6.43 -2.35 -10.34
CA PRO A 45 5.22 -1.76 -10.92
C PRO A 45 4.05 -2.73 -11.03
N VAL A 46 4.30 -4.02 -10.83
CA VAL A 46 3.30 -5.09 -10.91
C VAL A 46 2.90 -5.51 -9.50
N ALA A 47 1.60 -5.49 -9.24
CA ALA A 47 1.07 -5.96 -7.96
C ALA A 47 1.19 -7.48 -7.85
N MET A 48 1.87 -7.94 -6.79
CA MET A 48 2.09 -9.34 -6.48
C MET A 48 1.14 -9.82 -5.39
N PRO A 49 0.59 -11.03 -5.44
CA PRO A 49 -0.30 -11.52 -4.39
C PRO A 49 0.48 -11.71 -3.08
N MET A 50 0.10 -10.99 -2.02
CA MET A 50 0.70 -11.12 -0.68
C MET A 50 0.05 -12.25 0.15
N GLY A 51 -1.05 -12.82 -0.34
CA GLY A 51 -1.87 -13.78 0.38
C GLY A 51 -3.15 -13.15 0.94
N VAL A 52 -3.83 -13.89 1.81
CA VAL A 52 -5.06 -13.42 2.45
C VAL A 52 -4.71 -12.77 3.79
N ILE A 53 -5.01 -11.48 3.91
CA ILE A 53 -4.80 -10.69 5.13
C ILE A 53 -6.17 -10.24 5.64
N CYS A 54 -6.43 -10.37 6.94
CA CYS A 54 -7.67 -9.92 7.58
C CYS A 54 -7.45 -8.66 8.40
N ASP A 55 -8.50 -7.85 8.56
CA ASP A 55 -8.53 -6.65 9.42
C ASP A 55 -7.38 -5.66 9.17
N TRP A 56 -6.94 -5.58 7.92
CA TRP A 56 -5.79 -4.78 7.53
C TRP A 56 -6.20 -3.71 6.53
N SER A 57 -5.72 -2.49 6.77
CA SER A 57 -5.91 -1.36 5.87
C SER A 57 -4.56 -0.73 5.53
N ARG A 58 -4.38 -0.32 4.28
CA ARG A 58 -3.23 0.48 3.85
C ARG A 58 -3.63 1.59 2.89
N CYS A 59 -2.73 2.55 2.70
CA CYS A 59 -2.88 3.57 1.67
C CYS A 59 -2.20 3.12 0.37
N ASP A 60 -3.00 2.96 -0.69
CA ASP A 60 -2.50 2.66 -2.03
C ASP A 60 -2.59 3.87 -2.94
N CYS A 61 -1.66 3.92 -3.89
CA CYS A 61 -1.72 4.85 -5.00
C CYS A 61 -2.85 4.45 -5.95
N ASP A 62 -3.60 5.43 -6.44
CA ASP A 62 -4.60 5.21 -7.48
C ASP A 62 -3.95 4.69 -8.76
N PHE A 63 -4.63 3.82 -9.51
CA PHE A 63 -4.18 3.48 -10.86
C PHE A 63 -4.29 4.72 -11.76
N PRO A 64 -3.28 5.08 -12.58
CA PRO A 64 -2.08 4.31 -12.96
C PRO A 64 -0.80 4.62 -12.16
N PHE A 65 -0.89 5.35 -11.04
CA PHE A 65 0.25 5.76 -10.24
C PHE A 65 0.88 4.60 -9.46
N VAL A 66 2.16 4.77 -9.14
CA VAL A 66 2.99 3.84 -8.36
C VAL A 66 3.66 4.58 -7.21
N LEU A 67 3.90 3.88 -6.10
CA LEU A 67 4.54 4.45 -4.92
C LEU A 67 6.07 4.52 -5.09
N HIS A 68 6.64 5.71 -4.96
CA HIS A 68 8.08 5.87 -4.84
C HIS A 68 8.49 5.76 -3.36
N LEU A 69 8.89 4.56 -2.93
CA LEU A 69 9.21 4.22 -1.53
C LEU A 69 10.14 5.23 -0.83
N PRO A 70 11.23 5.73 -1.44
CA PRO A 70 12.13 6.69 -0.81
C PRO A 70 11.47 8.03 -0.47
N SER A 71 10.53 8.49 -1.32
CA SER A 71 9.85 9.76 -1.14
C SER A 71 8.52 9.65 -0.38
N GLY A 72 7.92 8.46 -0.40
CA GLY A 72 6.56 8.21 0.08
C GLY A 72 5.46 8.72 -0.86
N TYR A 73 5.76 9.35 -1.99
CA TYR A 73 4.73 9.90 -2.89
C TYR A 73 4.38 8.97 -4.06
N CYS A 74 3.17 9.14 -4.59
CA CYS A 74 2.71 8.47 -5.79
C CYS A 74 3.15 9.25 -7.03
N PHE A 75 3.81 8.58 -7.97
CA PHE A 75 4.21 9.13 -9.26
C PHE A 75 3.61 8.30 -10.40
N ALA A 76 3.52 8.87 -11.59
CA ALA A 76 3.34 8.03 -12.77
C ALA A 76 4.57 7.13 -12.91
N TYR A 77 4.40 5.91 -13.40
CA TYR A 77 5.53 4.98 -13.55
C TYR A 77 6.65 5.58 -14.41
N GLU A 78 6.31 6.37 -15.43
CA GLU A 78 7.27 7.06 -16.31
C GLU A 78 8.00 8.22 -15.62
N ASP A 79 7.45 8.75 -14.53
CA ASP A 79 7.99 9.87 -13.74
C ASP A 79 8.70 9.39 -12.46
N CYS A 80 8.89 8.08 -12.32
CA CYS A 80 9.67 7.53 -11.21
C CYS A 80 11.12 8.05 -11.28
N PRO A 81 11.63 8.69 -10.21
CA PRO A 81 12.96 9.28 -10.19
C PRO A 81 14.10 8.26 -10.07
#